data_AF-A0A368JWB9-F1
#
_entry.id   AF-A0A368JWB9-F1
#
_cell.length_a   1.000
_cell.length_b   1.000
_cell.length_c   1.000
_cell.angle_alpha   90.00
_cell.angle_beta   90.00
_cell.angle_gamma   90.00
#
_symmetry.space_group_name_H-M   'P 1'
#
loop_
_entity.id
_entity.type
_entity.pdbx_description
1 polymer ?
#
loop_
_entity_poly.entity_id
_entity_poly.type
_entity_poly.pdbx_seq_one_letter_code
_entity_poly.pdbx_strand_id
1 'polypeptide(L)' 'MNAPARQLDDELEEVLAYHGGDARAAIKALLADRDYLLREIEIAAAAVSPGYTRGWKPGHPR' A
#
# COMPACT_ATOMS: atom_id res chain seq x y z
N MET A 1 -10.26 -16.07 4.31
CA MET A 1 -9.27 -16.49 3.30
C MET A 1 -7.95 -15.82 3.67
N ASN A 2 -7.15 -16.45 4.53
CA ASN A 2 -5.80 -15.99 4.80
C ASN A 2 -4.95 -16.50 3.64
N ALA A 3 -4.61 -15.63 2.69
CA ALA A 3 -3.52 -15.95 1.79
C ALA A 3 -2.32 -16.31 2.68
N PRO A 4 -1.64 -17.45 2.45
CA PRO A 4 -0.39 -17.70 3.18
C PRO A 4 0.47 -16.47 2.93
N ALA A 5 0.97 -15.84 3.99
CA ALA A 5 2.01 -14.84 3.83
C ALA A 5 3.07 -15.53 2.94
N ARG A 6 3.21 -15.09 1.68
CA ARG A 6 4.44 -15.40 0.95
C ARG A 6 5.54 -14.99 1.90
N GLN A 7 6.56 -15.82 2.03
CA GLN A 7 7.67 -15.49 2.91
C GLN A 7 8.11 -14.07 2.53
N LEU A 8 8.14 -13.17 3.50
CA LEU A 8 8.45 -11.76 3.28
C LEU A 8 9.74 -11.60 2.45
N ASP A 9 10.66 -12.55 2.64
CA ASP A 9 11.91 -12.67 1.89
C ASP A 9 11.67 -12.94 0.40
N ASP A 10 10.72 -13.80 0.01
CA ASP A 10 10.37 -14.05 -1.40
C ASP A 10 9.82 -12.78 -2.07
N GLU A 11 8.97 -12.02 -1.37
CA GLU A 11 8.42 -10.76 -1.88
C GLU A 11 9.50 -9.68 -1.99
N LEU A 12 10.43 -9.63 -1.02
CA LEU A 12 11.56 -8.72 -1.04
C LEU A 12 12.48 -9.01 -2.22
N GLU A 13 12.85 -10.28 -2.44
CA GLU A 13 13.69 -10.70 -3.56
C GLU A 13 13.02 -10.40 -4.90
N GLU A 14 11.71 -10.59 -5.01
CA GLU A 14 10.94 -10.26 -6.22
C GLU A 14 10.99 -8.75 -6.52
N VAL A 15 10.78 -7.90 -5.51
CA VAL A 15 10.86 -6.43 -5.64
C VAL A 15 12.28 -5.99 -5.97
N LEU A 16 13.29 -6.55 -5.32
CA LEU A 16 14.69 -6.23 -5.62
C LEU A 16 15.07 -6.65 -7.04
N ALA A 17 14.68 -7.86 -7.47
CA ALA A 17 14.94 -8.35 -8.82
C ALA A 17 14.28 -7.47 -9.89
N TYR A 18 13.06 -6.98 -9.65
CA TYR A 18 12.38 -6.04 -10.54
C TYR A 18 13.18 -4.74 -10.76
N HIS A 19 13.89 -4.29 -9.72
CA HIS A 19 14.77 -3.12 -9.77
C HIS A 19 16.24 -3.46 -10.08
N GLY A 20 16.54 -4.67 -10.58
CA GLY A 20 17.89 -5.09 -10.93
C GLY A 20 18.85 -5.16 -9.74
N GLY A 21 18.32 -5.40 -8.53
CA GLY A 21 19.06 -5.39 -7.27
C GLY A 21 19.31 -4.00 -6.69
N ASP A 22 18.83 -2.91 -7.32
CA ASP A 22 18.96 -1.56 -6.77
C ASP A 22 17.94 -1.32 -5.66
N ALA A 23 18.36 -1.58 -4.42
CA ALA A 23 17.54 -1.35 -3.23
C ALA A 23 17.09 0.11 -3.07
N ARG A 24 17.86 1.09 -3.53
CA ARG A 24 17.46 2.51 -3.43
C ARG A 24 16.35 2.83 -4.42
N ALA A 25 16.44 2.31 -5.64
CA ALA A 25 15.37 2.43 -6.63
C ALA A 25 14.08 1.74 -6.15
N ALA A 26 14.19 0.54 -5.58
CA ALA A 26 13.06 -0.19 -5.01
C ALA A 26 12.37 0.57 -3.88
N ILE A 27 13.13 1.07 -2.89
CA ILE A 27 12.57 1.86 -1.78
C ILE A 27 11.90 3.14 -2.31
N LYS A 28 12.52 3.81 -3.29
CA LYS A 28 11.94 5.02 -3.90
C LYS A 28 10.59 4.72 -4.57
N ALA A 29 10.47 3.59 -5.27
CA ALA A 29 9.22 3.15 -5.88
C ALA A 29 8.16 2.87 -4.81
N LEU A 30 8.50 2.10 -3.76
CA LEU A 30 7.58 1.80 -2.66
C LEU A 30 7.08 3.06 -1.93
N LEU A 31 7.94 4.06 -1.73
CA LEU A 31 7.52 5.34 -1.15
C LEU A 31 6.56 6.10 -2.07
N ALA A 32 6.81 6.09 -3.38
CA ALA A 32 5.90 6.69 -4.35
C ALA A 32 4.53 5.98 -4.39
N ASP A 33 4.53 4.65 -4.37
CA ASP A 33 3.31 3.83 -4.33
C ASP A 33 2.54 4.07 -3.03
N ARG A 34 3.22 4.14 -1.89
CA ARG A 34 2.60 4.51 -0.61
C ARG A 34 1.88 5.86 -0.70
N ASP A 35 2.56 6.89 -1.22
CA ASP A 35 1.99 8.23 -1.30
C ASP A 35 0.81 8.29 -2.27
N TYR A 36 0.88 7.54 -3.38
CA TYR A 36 -0.25 7.35 -4.29
C TYR A 36 -1.44 6.67 -3.59
N LEU A 37 -1.22 5.56 -2.90
CA LEU A 37 -2.28 4.81 -2.22
C LEU A 37 -2.94 5.62 -1.10
N LEU A 38 -2.16 6.39 -0.34
CA LEU A 38 -2.70 7.28 0.68
C LEU A 38 -3.64 8.33 0.08
N ARG A 39 -3.25 8.94 -1.05
CA ARG A 39 -4.12 9.87 -1.78
C ARG A 39 -5.40 9.20 -2.26
N GLU A 40 -5.32 7.99 -2.80
CA GLU A 40 -6.51 7.25 -3.25
C GLU A 40 -7.45 6.93 -2.09
N ILE A 41 -6.91 6.60 -0.92
CA ILE A 41 -7.70 6.41 0.31
C ILE A 41 -8.38 7.71 0.73
N GLU A 42 -7.70 8.86 0.66
CA GLU A 42 -8.30 10.16 0.97
C GLU A 42 -9.46 10.50 0.02
N ILE A 43 -9.27 10.27 -1.29
CA ILE A 43 -10.30 10.48 -2.30
C ILE A 43 -11.50 9.56 -2.03
N ALA A 44 -11.26 8.28 -1.80
CA ALA A 44 -12.31 7.31 -1.49
C ALA A 44 -13.05 7.70 -0.20
N ALA A 45 -12.34 8.12 0.84
CA ALA A 45 -12.93 8.57 2.10
C ALA A 45 -13.82 9.81 1.94
N ALA A 46 -13.47 10.71 1.01
CA ALA A 46 -14.27 11.89 0.70
C ALA A 46 -15.51 11.57 -0.16
N ALA A 47 -15.41 10.59 -1.06
CA ALA A 47 -16.49 10.20 -1.96
C ALA A 47 -17.55 9.31 -1.30
N VAL A 48 -17.17 8.54 -0.27
CA VAL A 48 -18.04 7.55 0.35
C VAL A 48 -18.87 8.17 1.48
N SER A 49 -20.19 7.96 1.44
CA SER A 49 -21.09 8.48 2.48
C SER A 49 -20.92 7.75 3.83
N PRO A 50 -21.14 8.43 4.97
CA PRO A 50 -21.07 7.79 6.29
C PRO A 50 -22.05 6.61 6.48
N GLY A 51 -23.19 6.65 5.76
CA GLY A 51 -24.17 5.56 5.75
C GLY A 51 -23.66 4.32 5.02
N TYR A 52 -22.89 4.50 3.94
CA TYR A 52 -22.31 3.41 3.16
C TYR A 52 -21.26 2.63 3.96
N THR A 53 -20.41 3.32 4.74
CA THR A 53 -19.40 2.68 5.60
C THR A 53 -19.96 2.19 6.94
N ARG A 54 -21.26 2.37 7.19
CA ARG A 54 -21.89 2.07 8.49
C ARG A 54 -21.14 2.71 9.66
N GLY A 55 -20.70 3.95 9.47
CA GLY A 55 -19.97 4.72 10.48
C GLY A 55 -18.47 4.43 10.58
N TRP A 56 -17.92 3.48 9.82
CA TRP A 56 -16.47 3.29 9.74
C TRP A 56 -15.80 4.44 8.96
N LYS A 57 -14.63 4.88 9.41
CA LYS A 57 -13.78 5.86 8.73
C LYS A 57 -12.32 5.36 8.71
N PRO A 58 -11.58 5.55 7.61
CA PRO A 58 -10.15 5.23 7.58
C PRO A 58 -9.41 6.04 8.64
N GLY A 59 -8.54 5.38 9.42
CA GLY A 59 -7.66 6.06 10.36
C GLY A 59 -6.51 6.74 9.62
N HIS A 60 -6.17 7.97 10.00
CA HIS A 60 -4.98 8.64 9.47
C HIS A 60 -3.72 7.99 10.07
N PRO A 61 -2.81 7.43 9.27
CA PRO A 61 -1.52 6.97 9.79
C PRO A 61 -0.73 8.20 10.24
N ARG A 62 -0.27 8.20 11.50
CA ARG A 62 0.60 9.25 12.07
C ARG A 62 2.05 9.06 11.63
#